data_AF-A0A392NEU3-F1
#
_entry.id   AF-A0A392NEU3-F1
#
_cell.length_a   1.000
_cell.length_b   1.000
_cell.length_c   1.000
_cell.angle_alpha   90.00
_cell.angle_beta   90.00
_cell.angle_gamma   90.00
#
_symmetry.space_group_name_H-M   'P 1'
#
loop_
_entity.id
_entity.type
_entity.pdbx_description
1 polymer ?
#
loop_
_entity_poly.entity_id
_entity_poly.type
_entity_poly.pdbx_seq_one_letter_code
_entity_poly.pdbx_strand_id
1 'polypeptide(L)'
;EAIKCMRHSRRTTLTADDVDAALNLKNVEPIYGFASGGPLRFKRAVGHKDLFYIDDKDVDLKDVIEASLPKAPLDTALTCHWLAIEGVQPAIPENAPVDG
;
A
#
# COMPACT_ATOMS: atom_id res chain seq x y z
N GLU A 1 4.65 17.91 -3.27
CA GLU A 1 3.75 17.28 -4.25
C GLU A 1 3.27 15.88 -3.85
N ALA A 2 4.12 14.94 -3.43
CA ALA A 2 3.67 13.56 -3.10
C ALA A 2 2.53 13.48 -2.06
N ILE A 3 2.62 14.22 -0.94
CA ILE A 3 1.52 14.30 0.05
C ILE A 3 0.21 14.80 -0.58
N LYS A 4 0.29 15.69 -1.59
CA LYS A 4 -0.90 16.14 -2.32
C LYS A 4 -1.47 15.01 -3.16
N CYS A 5 -0.65 14.26 -3.90
CA CYS A 5 -1.08 13.07 -4.67
C CYS A 5 -1.80 12.05 -3.77
N MET A 6 -1.24 11.77 -2.59
CA MET A 6 -1.84 10.86 -1.59
C MET A 6 -3.22 11.35 -1.11
N ARG A 7 -3.31 12.63 -0.70
CA ARG A 7 -4.57 13.22 -0.21
C ARG A 7 -5.64 13.27 -1.30
N HIS A 8 -5.28 13.61 -2.54
CA HIS A 8 -6.22 13.61 -3.66
C HIS A 8 -6.69 12.19 -4.03
N SER A 9 -5.89 11.17 -3.71
CA SER A 9 -6.26 9.76 -3.82
C SER A 9 -7.09 9.24 -2.64
N ARG A 10 -7.52 10.12 -1.72
CA ARG A 10 -8.31 9.79 -0.51
C ARG A 10 -7.63 8.78 0.42
N ARG A 11 -6.29 8.76 0.44
CA ARG A 11 -5.47 7.91 1.31
C ARG A 11 -4.79 8.74 2.41
N THR A 12 -4.52 8.11 3.55
CA THR A 12 -3.72 8.67 4.66
C THR A 12 -2.31 8.08 4.74
N THR A 13 -2.08 6.95 4.07
CA THR A 13 -0.79 6.28 3.96
C THR A 13 -0.13 6.66 2.64
N LEU A 14 1.11 7.16 2.71
CA LEU A 14 1.91 7.53 1.55
C LEU A 14 2.50 6.28 0.90
N THR A 15 2.34 6.15 -0.42
CA THR A 15 2.84 5.01 -1.21
C THR A 15 3.93 5.44 -2.19
N ALA A 16 4.66 4.48 -2.75
CA ALA A 16 5.66 4.75 -3.81
C ALA A 16 5.01 5.45 -5.02
N ASP A 17 3.80 5.02 -5.40
CA ASP A 17 3.04 5.63 -6.50
C ASP A 17 2.79 7.13 -6.32
N ASP A 18 2.59 7.60 -5.08
CA ASP A 18 2.40 9.02 -4.79
C ASP A 18 3.70 9.84 -5.02
N VAL A 19 4.85 9.22 -4.76
CA VAL A 19 6.17 9.81 -5.01
C VAL A 19 6.45 9.80 -6.51
N ASP A 20 6.18 8.71 -7.21
CA ASP A 20 6.35 8.62 -8.66
C ASP A 20 5.47 9.62 -9.41
N ALA A 21 4.21 9.77 -9.00
CA ALA A 21 3.33 10.81 -9.52
C ALA A 21 3.90 12.22 -9.30
N ALA A 22 4.51 12.47 -8.14
CA ALA A 22 5.14 13.74 -7.83
C ALA A 22 6.41 14.02 -8.63
N LEU A 23 7.23 12.99 -8.91
CA LEU A 23 8.41 13.08 -9.78
C LEU A 23 8.00 13.44 -11.20
N ASN A 24 6.98 12.74 -11.73
CA ASN A 24 6.41 13.03 -13.04
C ASN A 24 5.89 14.47 -13.13
N LEU A 25 5.16 14.96 -12.12
CA LEU A 25 4.69 16.36 -12.06
C LEU A 25 5.83 17.39 -12.06
N LYS A 26 7.05 16.99 -11.66
CA LYS A 26 8.24 17.83 -11.66
C LYS A 26 9.14 17.62 -12.87
N ASN A 27 8.72 16.80 -13.84
CA ASN A 27 9.54 16.36 -14.97
C ASN A 27 10.90 15.77 -14.54
N VAL A 28 10.90 15.07 -13.41
CA VAL A 28 12.05 14.30 -12.92
C VAL A 28 11.92 12.87 -13.44
N GLU A 29 13.04 12.28 -13.84
CA GLU A 29 13.08 10.88 -14.27
C GLU A 29 12.56 9.95 -13.15
N PRO A 30 11.68 8.99 -13.46
CA PRO A 30 11.13 8.08 -12.46
C PRO A 30 12.20 7.14 -11.92
N ILE A 31 12.03 6.74 -10.67
CA ILE A 31 12.91 5.77 -10.02
C ILE A 31 12.29 4.38 -10.15
N TYR A 32 12.91 3.52 -10.96
CA TYR A 32 12.42 2.16 -11.19
C TYR A 32 12.76 1.20 -10.04
N GLY A 33 12.02 0.09 -9.94
CA GLY A 33 12.30 -1.01 -8.99
C GLY A 33 11.55 -0.94 -7.65
N PHE A 34 10.66 0.03 -7.46
CA PHE A 34 9.92 0.22 -6.19
C PHE A 34 8.47 -0.29 -6.20
N ALA A 35 8.01 -0.84 -7.32
CA ALA A 35 6.64 -1.35 -7.50
C ALA A 35 6.45 -2.82 -7.05
N SER A 36 7.53 -3.55 -6.72
CA SER A 36 7.43 -4.96 -6.33
C SER A 36 6.74 -5.12 -4.97
N GLY A 37 5.78 -6.04 -4.88
CA GLY A 37 4.89 -6.21 -3.71
C GLY A 37 5.52 -6.73 -2.41
N GLY A 38 6.86 -6.77 -2.31
CA GLY A 38 7.58 -7.20 -1.11
C GLY A 38 8.17 -6.02 -0.33
N PRO A 39 8.14 -6.05 1.02
CA PRO A 39 8.81 -5.01 1.81
C PRO A 39 10.33 -5.11 1.62
N LEU A 40 10.97 -4.02 1.16
CA LEU A 40 12.42 -3.88 1.22
C LEU A 40 12.87 -3.87 2.69
N ARG A 41 13.70 -4.84 3.08
CA ARG A 41 14.22 -4.95 4.44
C ARG A 41 15.70 -4.63 4.47
N PHE A 42 16.05 -3.46 4.98
CA PHE A 42 17.44 -3.10 5.27
C PHE A 42 17.99 -4.00 6.39
N LYS A 43 19.04 -4.75 6.09
CA LYS A 43 19.79 -5.55 7.06
C LYS A 43 21.03 -4.79 7.50
N ARG A 44 21.30 -4.79 8.80
CA ARG A 44 22.54 -4.20 9.35
C ARG A 44 23.71 -5.14 9.11
N ALA A 45 24.82 -4.62 8.61
CA ALA A 45 26.05 -5.39 8.42
C ALA A 45 26.65 -5.81 9.77
N VAL A 46 27.07 -7.07 9.87
CA VAL A 46 27.66 -7.62 11.11
C VAL A 46 28.96 -6.88 11.42
N GLY A 47 29.15 -6.47 12.68
CA GLY A 47 30.33 -5.73 13.12
C GLY A 47 30.31 -4.22 12.82
N HIS A 48 29.29 -3.72 12.12
CA HIS A 48 29.15 -2.29 11.81
C HIS A 48 27.87 -1.71 12.42
N LYS A 49 27.96 -0.52 13.02
CA LYS A 49 26.82 0.13 13.68
C LYS A 49 25.88 0.80 12.67
N ASP A 50 26.45 1.46 11.67
CA ASP A 50 25.74 2.39 10.78
C ASP A 50 25.82 1.98 9.30
N LEU A 51 26.13 0.71 9.01
CA LEU A 51 26.15 0.16 7.65
C LEU A 51 24.98 -0.81 7.45
N PHE A 52 24.21 -0.56 6.40
CA PHE A 52 23.04 -1.36 6.03
C PHE A 52 23.12 -1.78 4.58
N TYR A 53 22.56 -2.95 4.26
CA TYR A 53 22.46 -3.49 2.92
C TYR A 53 21.07 -4.07 2.68
N ILE A 54 20.70 -4.22 1.42
CA ILE A 54 19.54 -5.02 1.00
C ILE A 54 20.08 -6.39 0.61
N ASP A 55 19.53 -7.44 1.21
CA ASP A 55 19.83 -8.82 0.83
C ASP A 55 18.93 -9.20 -0.33
N ASP A 56 19.42 -8.94 -1.54
CA ASP A 56 18.74 -9.29 -2.78
C ASP A 56 19.18 -10.69 -3.23
N LYS A 57 18.22 -11.60 -3.33
CA LYS A 57 18.48 -12.99 -3.67
C LYS A 57 18.14 -13.24 -5.12
N ASP A 58 19.08 -13.83 -5.84
CA ASP A 58 18.82 -14.33 -7.18
C ASP A 58 17.69 -15.38 -7.17
N VAL A 59 16.84 -15.34 -8.19
CA VAL A 59 15.73 -16.26 -8.39
C VAL A 59 15.90 -16.94 -9.74
N ASP A 60 15.62 -18.25 -9.82
CA ASP A 60 15.64 -18.95 -11.12
C ASP A 60 14.44 -18.49 -11.96
N LEU A 61 14.70 -18.20 -13.24
CA LEU A 61 13.67 -17.81 -14.19
C LEU A 61 12.57 -18.88 -14.31
N LYS A 62 12.90 -20.16 -14.19
CA LYS A 62 11.93 -21.26 -14.22
C LYS A 62 10.94 -21.16 -13.07
N ASP A 63 11.43 -20.90 -11.87
CA ASP A 63 10.58 -20.77 -10.67
C ASP A 63 9.61 -19.61 -10.80
N VAL A 64 10.02 -18.50 -11.42
CA VAL A 64 9.16 -17.33 -11.68
C VAL A 64 8.06 -17.64 -12.70
N ILE A 65 8.39 -18.40 -13.76
CA ILE A 65 7.43 -18.78 -14.81
C ILE A 65 6.42 -19.81 -14.29
N GLU A 66 6.88 -20.75 -13.46
CA GLU A 66 6.05 -21.82 -12.90
C GLU A 66 5.26 -21.39 -11.65
N ALA A 67 5.52 -20.18 -11.13
CA ALA A 67 4.81 -19.64 -9.98
C ALA A 67 3.29 -19.57 -10.24
N SER A 68 2.51 -20.04 -9.27
CA SER A 68 1.05 -19.96 -9.34
C SER A 68 0.58 -18.52 -9.26
N LEU A 69 -0.43 -18.18 -10.08
CA LEU A 69 -1.03 -16.85 -10.05
C LEU A 69 -1.71 -16.58 -8.69
N PRO A 70 -1.58 -15.36 -8.16
CA PRO A 70 -2.31 -14.98 -6.96
C PRO A 70 -3.82 -15.03 -7.25
N LYS A 71 -4.61 -15.34 -6.21
CA LYS A 71 -6.07 -15.28 -6.33
C LYS A 71 -6.50 -13.84 -6.61
N ALA A 72 -7.37 -13.67 -7.60
CA ALA A 72 -7.98 -12.38 -7.85
C ALA A 72 -8.85 -11.95 -6.65
N PRO A 73 -8.86 -10.66 -6.30
CA PRO A 73 -9.82 -10.14 -5.33
C PRO A 73 -11.25 -10.24 -5.88
N LEU A 74 -12.24 -10.18 -4.98
CA LEU A 74 -13.63 -10.02 -5.37
C LEU A 74 -13.84 -8.68 -6.09
N ASP A 75 -14.85 -8.63 -6.95
CA ASP A 75 -15.23 -7.38 -7.60
C ASP A 75 -15.81 -6.37 -6.60
N THR A 76 -15.74 -5.09 -6.97
CA THR A 76 -16.23 -4.00 -6.14
C THR A 76 -17.76 -4.02 -6.10
N ALA A 77 -18.34 -4.07 -4.91
CA ALA A 77 -19.78 -3.99 -4.68
C ALA A 77 -20.13 -2.92 -3.63
N LEU A 78 -21.34 -2.38 -3.71
CA LEU A 78 -21.87 -1.43 -2.74
C LEU A 78 -22.88 -2.11 -1.82
N THR A 79 -22.70 -1.93 -0.50
CA THR A 79 -23.68 -2.33 0.51
C THR A 79 -24.14 -1.09 1.27
N CYS A 80 -25.45 -0.87 1.33
CA CYS A 80 -26.05 0.28 2.00
C CYS A 80 -26.66 -0.14 3.34
N HIS A 81 -26.50 0.72 4.36
CA HIS A 81 -27.14 0.58 5.67
C HIS A 81 -27.45 1.97 6.25
N TRP A 82 -28.31 2.03 7.26
CA TRP A 82 -28.62 3.27 7.96
C TRP A 82 -27.52 3.60 8.98
N LEU A 83 -26.76 4.65 8.73
CA LEU A 83 -25.81 5.19 9.73
C LEU A 83 -26.54 5.94 10.86
N ALA A 84 -27.59 6.69 10.51
CA ALA A 84 -28.40 7.44 11.47
C ALA A 84 -29.85 7.55 10.99
N ILE A 85 -30.78 7.49 11.94
CA ILE A 85 -32.20 7.78 11.76
C ILE A 85 -32.55 8.86 12.78
N GLU A 86 -32.99 10.02 12.30
CA GLU A 86 -33.31 11.18 13.15
C GLU A 86 -32.17 11.59 14.10
N GLY A 87 -30.92 11.42 13.65
CA GLY A 87 -29.72 11.75 14.44
C GLY A 87 -29.30 10.66 15.45
N VAL A 88 -30.05 9.56 15.56
CA VAL A 88 -29.72 8.40 16.39
C VAL A 88 -29.10 7.30 15.54
N GLN A 89 -27.96 6.74 15.96
CA GLN A 89 -27.32 5.60 15.30
C GLN A 89 -28.05 4.28 15.64
N PRO A 90 -28.60 3.54 14.66
CA PRO A 90 -29.26 2.26 14.93
C PRO A 90 -28.27 1.18 15.40
N ALA A 91 -28.70 0.34 16.35
CA ALA A 91 -27.94 -0.81 16.83
C ALA A 91 -28.02 -1.99 15.84
N ILE A 92 -27.36 -1.86 14.70
CA ILE A 92 -27.20 -2.89 13.67
C ILE A 92 -25.74 -3.34 13.57
N PRO A 93 -25.44 -4.54 13.05
CA PRO A 93 -24.07 -5.08 12.98
C PRO A 93 -23.05 -4.19 12.25
N GLU A 94 -23.51 -3.37 11.30
CA GLU A 94 -22.67 -2.49 10.50
C GLU A 94 -22.23 -1.20 11.22
N ASN A 95 -22.91 -0.83 12.31
CA ASN A 95 -22.62 0.38 13.08
C ASN A 95 -21.72 0.06 14.29
N ALA A 96 -20.80 0.97 14.61
CA ALA A 96 -19.99 0.86 15.82
C ALA A 96 -20.85 0.99 17.09
N PRO A 97 -20.47 0.35 18.21
CA PRO A 97 -21.10 0.62 19.49
C PRO A 97 -20.90 2.07 19.91
N VAL A 98 -21.90 2.67 20.55
CA VAL A 98 -21.85 4.08 21.00
C VAL A 98 -20.85 4.27 22.15
N ASP A 99 -20.53 3.22 22.90
CA ASP A 99 -19.68 3.26 24.10
C ASP A 99 -18.24 2.76 23.84
N GLY A 100 -17.47 3.53 23.07
CA GLY A 100 -16.02 3.34 22.86
C GLY A 100 -15.18 4.43 23.50
#